data_AF-A0AAW5MS67-F1
#
_entry.id   AF-A0AAW5MS67-F1
#
_cell.length_a   1.000
_cell.length_b   1.000
_cell.length_c   1.000
_cell.angle_alpha   90.00
_cell.angle_beta   90.00
_cell.angle_gamma   90.00
#
_symmetry.space_group_name_H-M   'P 1'
#
loop_
_entity.id
_entity.type
_entity.pdbx_description
1 polymer ?
#
loop_
_entity_poly.entity_id
_entity_poly.type
_entity_poly.pdbx_seq_one_letter_code
_entity_poly.pdbx_strand_id
1 'polypeptide(L)'
;DVIGQSVFKLFMSRREAAASRRNNRVFFRSGNAYEVELWIPTCKGQRLFLFRNKYVHSGSGKNEIFLICSGTDITEERRAQERLRILANTD
;
A
#
# COMPACT_ATOMS: atom_id res chain seq x y z
N ASP A 1 -8.53 -1.50 -16.70
CA ASP A 1 -8.46 -0.04 -16.93
C ASP A 1 -8.37 0.66 -15.57
N VAL A 2 -7.21 1.25 -15.25
CA VAL A 2 -6.93 1.89 -13.94
C VAL A 2 -6.17 3.21 -14.06
N ILE A 3 -5.74 3.58 -15.27
CA ILE A 3 -4.93 4.78 -15.51
C ILE A 3 -5.82 6.02 -15.35
N GLY A 4 -5.31 7.04 -14.67
CA GLY A 4 -6.05 8.28 -14.36
C GLY A 4 -7.09 8.15 -13.24
N GLN A 5 -7.31 6.94 -12.70
CA GLN A 5 -8.22 6.73 -11.57
C GLN A 5 -7.50 6.94 -10.24
N SER A 6 -8.22 7.50 -9.27
CA SER A 6 -7.69 7.68 -7.92
C SER A 6 -7.69 6.37 -7.14
N VAL A 7 -6.55 6.00 -6.56
CA VAL A 7 -6.42 4.84 -5.67
C VAL A 7 -7.38 4.89 -4.48
N PHE A 8 -7.71 6.11 -4.01
CA PHE A 8 -8.68 6.32 -2.94
C PHE A 8 -10.10 5.91 -3.34
N LYS A 9 -10.45 6.08 -4.62
CA LYS A 9 -11.75 5.70 -5.16
C LYS A 9 -11.82 4.19 -5.42
N LEU A 10 -10.70 3.60 -5.85
CA LEU A 10 -10.66 2.20 -6.24
C LEU A 10 -10.57 1.25 -5.05
N PHE A 11 -9.82 1.61 -3.99
CA PHE A 11 -9.40 0.64 -2.98
C PHE A 11 -9.70 1.06 -1.54
N MET A 12 -10.34 2.20 -1.30
CA MET A 12 -10.58 2.71 0.05
C MET A 12 -12.02 3.19 0.24
N SER A 13 -12.56 2.97 1.43
CA SER A 13 -13.75 3.70 1.87
C SER A 13 -13.45 5.20 2.01
N ARG A 14 -14.49 6.03 2.06
CA ARG A 14 -14.32 7.49 2.26
C ARG A 14 -13.51 7.82 3.52
N ARG A 15 -13.68 7.04 4.59
CA ARG A 15 -12.98 7.23 5.87
C ARG A 15 -11.51 6.87 5.75
N GLU A 16 -11.19 5.72 5.16
CA GLU A 16 -9.81 5.28 4.91
C GLU A 16 -9.08 6.24 3.98
N ALA A 17 -9.74 6.70 2.93
CA ALA A 17 -9.21 7.69 2.01
C ALA A 17 -8.86 9.02 2.72
N ALA A 18 -9.71 9.48 3.65
CA ALA A 18 -9.43 10.68 4.43
C ALA A 18 -8.23 10.52 5.38
N ALA A 19 -8.09 9.34 6.01
CA ALA A 19 -6.94 9.02 6.84
C ALA A 19 -5.65 8.93 6.01
N SER A 20 -5.69 8.20 4.89
CA SER A 20 -4.54 8.04 4.00
C SER A 20 -4.07 9.37 3.42
N ARG A 21 -4.97 10.28 3.03
CA ARG A 21 -4.60 11.65 2.60
C ARG A 21 -3.85 12.43 3.67
N ARG A 22 -4.25 12.32 4.94
CA ARG A 22 -3.54 12.99 6.04
C ARG A 22 -2.13 12.41 6.22
N ASN A 23 -2.00 11.08 6.20
CA ASN A 23 -0.72 10.40 6.34
C ASN A 23 0.23 10.74 5.17
N ASN A 24 -0.28 10.73 3.94
CA ASN A 24 0.50 11.08 2.74
C ASN A 24 1.08 12.49 2.82
N ARG A 25 0.38 13.45 3.44
CA ARG A 25 0.87 14.82 3.61
C ARG A 25 2.06 14.90 4.57
N VAL A 26 2.10 14.04 5.59
CA VAL A 26 3.23 13.93 6.52
C VAL A 26 4.42 13.27 5.81
N PHE A 27 4.19 12.18 5.08
CA PHE A 27 5.25 11.49 4.33
C PHE A 27 5.86 12.33 3.22
N PHE A 28 5.05 13.13 2.53
CA PHE A 28 5.54 14.05 1.51
C PHE A 28 6.56 15.04 2.07
N ARG A 29 6.42 15.45 3.34
CA ARG A 29 7.36 16.37 3.99
C ARG A 29 8.65 15.71 4.45
N SER A 30 8.60 14.43 4.83
CA SER A 30 9.79 13.72 5.32
C SER A 30 10.64 13.10 4.20
N GLY A 31 10.05 12.80 3.05
CA GLY A 31 10.75 12.20 1.90
C GLY A 31 11.20 10.74 2.11
N ASN A 32 10.98 10.18 3.30
CA ASN A 32 11.38 8.82 3.65
C ASN A 32 10.47 7.79 2.99
N ALA A 33 11.07 6.67 2.61
CA ALA A 33 10.30 5.51 2.18
C ALA A 33 9.55 4.91 3.37
N TYR A 34 8.36 4.37 3.13
CA TYR A 34 7.59 3.66 4.15
C TYR A 34 6.90 2.43 3.58
N GLU A 35 6.61 1.50 4.48
CA GLU A 35 5.96 0.24 4.16
C GLU A 35 4.59 0.16 4.84
N VAL A 36 3.62 -0.42 4.14
CA VAL A 36 2.26 -0.62 4.66
C VAL A 36 1.63 -1.87 4.05
N GLU A 37 0.95 -2.65 4.88
CA GLU A 37 0.13 -3.77 4.43
C GLU A 37 -1.30 -3.32 4.18
N LEU A 38 -1.85 -3.65 3.02
CA LEU A 38 -3.23 -3.31 2.65
C LEU A 38 -3.91 -4.49 1.97
N TRP A 39 -5.16 -4.75 2.37
CA TRP A 39 -6.06 -5.63 1.65
C TRP A 39 -6.60 -4.89 0.43
N ILE A 40 -6.32 -5.42 -0.76
CA ILE A 40 -6.72 -4.85 -2.03
C ILE A 40 -7.79 -5.74 -2.67
N PRO A 41 -8.97 -5.18 -3.01
CA PRO A 41 -9.95 -5.88 -3.81
C PRO A 41 -9.45 -5.98 -5.25
N THR A 42 -9.05 -7.17 -5.68
CA THR A 42 -8.66 -7.43 -7.07
C THR A 42 -9.81 -8.09 -7.83
N CYS A 43 -9.73 -8.12 -9.16
CA CYS A 43 -10.69 -8.84 -10.00
C CYS A 43 -10.70 -10.36 -9.75
N LYS A 44 -9.69 -10.92 -9.08
CA LYS A 44 -9.62 -12.33 -8.66
C LYS A 44 -9.88 -12.53 -7.17
N GLY A 45 -10.52 -11.57 -6.51
CA GLY A 45 -10.80 -11.58 -5.08
C GLY A 45 -9.81 -10.74 -4.27
N GLN A 46 -10.02 -10.69 -2.96
CA GLN A 46 -9.22 -9.87 -2.06
C GLN A 46 -7.83 -10.49 -1.83
N ARG A 47 -6.78 -9.67 -1.90
CA ARG A 47 -5.38 -10.05 -1.68
C ARG A 47 -4.70 -9.07 -0.72
N LEU A 48 -3.76 -9.54 0.07
CA LEU A 48 -2.96 -8.72 0.97
C LEU A 48 -1.65 -8.37 0.29
N PHE A 49 -1.36 -7.07 0.19
CA PHE A 49 -0.12 -6.57 -0.39
C PHE A 49 0.72 -5.84 0.66
N LEU A 50 2.02 -6.09 0.65
CA LEU A 50 3.01 -5.22 1.29
C LEU A 50 3.47 -4.17 0.28
N PHE A 51 3.09 -2.91 0.51
CA PHE A 51 3.48 -1.79 -0.33
C PHE A 51 4.66 -1.04 0.25
N ARG A 52 5.70 -0.84 -0.56
CA ARG A 52 6.78 0.09 -0.30
C ARG A 52 6.60 1.35 -1.14
N ASN A 53 6.52 2.49 -0.48
CA ASN A 53 6.15 3.77 -1.06
C ASN A 53 7.32 4.76 -0.94
N LYS A 54 7.62 5.50 -2.00
CA LYS A 54 8.64 6.55 -1.98
C LYS A 54 8.26 7.70 -2.90
N TYR A 55 8.44 8.93 -2.42
CA TYR A 55 8.40 10.11 -3.26
C TYR A 55 9.75 10.32 -3.95
N VAL A 56 9.70 10.62 -5.25
CA VAL A 56 10.89 10.88 -6.06
C VAL A 56 10.71 12.17 -6.84
N HIS A 57 11.81 12.90 -6.99
CA HIS A 57 11.85 14.10 -7.81
C HIS A 57 12.15 13.74 -9.28
N SER A 58 11.58 14.52 -10.19
CA SER A 58 11.89 14.45 -11.62
C SER A 58 13.35 14.84 -11.89
N GLY A 59 14.04 14.07 -12.73
CA GLY A 59 15.37 14.43 -13.24
C GLY A 59 15.35 15.51 -14.34
N SER A 60 14.16 15.95 -14.76
CA SER A 60 13.98 16.90 -15.88
C SER A 60 14.32 18.36 -15.55
N GLY A 61 14.71 18.67 -14.31
CA GLY A 61 14.93 20.04 -13.84
C GLY A 61 13.64 20.79 -13.47
N LYS A 62 12.46 20.22 -13.74
CA LYS A 62 11.18 20.72 -13.23
C LYS A 62 10.94 20.25 -11.80
N ASN A 63 10.33 21.10 -10.98
CA ASN A 63 9.94 20.74 -9.61
C ASN A 63 8.67 19.87 -9.60
N GLU A 64 8.81 18.63 -10.07
CA GLU A 64 7.75 17.63 -10.10
C GLU A 64 8.12 16.49 -9.15
N ILE A 65 7.13 16.03 -8.39
CA ILE A 65 7.27 14.93 -7.43
C ILE A 65 6.29 13.83 -7.79
N PHE A 66 6.80 12.61 -7.87
CA PHE A 66 6.03 11.41 -8.14
C PHE A 66 6.01 10.50 -6.93
N LEU A 67 4.90 9.81 -6.71
CA LEU A 67 4.84 8.68 -5.78
C LEU A 67 5.08 7.39 -6.56
N ILE A 68 6.12 6.66 -6.19
CA ILE A 68 6.37 5.31 -6.69
C ILE A 68 5.99 4.31 -5.59
N CYS A 69 5.15 3.35 -5.97
CA CYS A 69 4.69 2.27 -5.11
C CYS A 69 5.10 0.93 -5.72
N SER A 70 5.78 0.09 -4.94
CA SER A 70 5.99 -1.32 -5.27
C SER A 70 5.16 -2.17 -4.32
N GLY A 71 4.34 -3.06 -4.84
CA GLY A 71 3.49 -3.96 -4.04
C GLY A 71 3.88 -5.42 -4.25
N THR A 72 4.15 -6.13 -3.17
CA THR A 72 4.33 -7.59 -3.17
C THR A 72 3.06 -8.23 -2.62
N ASP A 73 2.43 -9.16 -3.36
CA ASP A 73 1.35 -9.98 -2.81
C ASP A 73 1.95 -10.94 -1.77
N ILE A 74 1.47 -10.85 -0.53
CA ILE A 74 1.95 -11.65 0.61
C ILE A 74 0.81 -12.49 1.21
N THR A 75 -0.27 -12.69 0.44
CA THR A 75 -1.51 -13.32 0.95
C THR A 75 -1.25 -14.73 1.46
N GLU A 76 -0.53 -15.54 0.70
CA GLU A 76 -0.32 -16.95 1.04
C GLU A 76 0.73 -17.11 2.13
N GLU A 77 1.77 -16.27 2.12
CA GLU A 77 2.81 -16.21 3.14
C GLU A 77 2.21 -15.88 4.50
N ARG A 78 1.35 -14.86 4.58
CA ARG A 78 0.66 -14.47 5.82
C ARG A 78 -0.29 -15.56 6.32
N ARG A 79 -1.03 -16.22 5.42
CA ARG A 79 -1.89 -17.37 5.77
C ARG A 79 -1.06 -18.55 6.29
N ALA A 80 0.09 -18.83 5.69
CA ALA A 80 0.99 -19.88 6.14
C ALA A 80 1.56 -19.59 7.52
N GLN A 81 1.99 -18.35 7.76
CA GLN A 81 2.47 -17.90 9.07
C GLN A 81 1.40 -18.06 10.16
N GLU A 82 0.15 -17.69 9.87
CA GLU A 82 -0.94 -17.83 10.84
C GLU A 82 -1.26 -19.30 11.14
N ARG A 83 -1.26 -20.18 10.13
CA ARG A 83 -1.42 -21.63 10.34
C ARG A 83 -0.33 -22.20 11.26
N LEU A 84 0.93 -21.82 11.03
CA LEU A 84 2.05 -22.24 11.87
C LEU A 84 1.92 -21.70 13.30
N ARG A 85 1.48 -20.45 13.45
CA ARG A 85 1.24 -19.83 14.76
C ARG A 85 0.17 -20.58 15.56
N ILE A 86 -0.94 -20.98 14.92
CA ILE A 86 -2.02 -21.71 15.61
C ILE A 86 -1.51 -23.08 16.07
N LEU A 87 -0.82 -23.82 15.20
CA LEU A 87 -0.22 -25.11 15.54
C LEU A 87 0.74 -25.00 16.71
N ALA A 88 1.57 -23.95 16.75
CA ALA A 88 2.53 -23.73 17.83
C ALA A 88 1.90 -23.31 19.17
N ASN A 89 0.64 -22.86 19.19
CA ASN A 89 -0.06 -22.41 20.40
C ASN A 89 -1.19 -23.37 20.83
N THR A 90 -1.27 -24.56 20.24
CA THR A 90 -2.22 -25.60 20.63
C THR A 90 -1.43 -26.75 21.28
N ASP A 91 -1.13 -26.60 22.57
CA ASP A 91 -0.59 -27.62 23.48
C ASP A 91 -1.48 -27.67 24.74
#